data_AF-A0A662Q8K1-F1
#
_entry.id   AF-A0A662Q8K1-F1
#
_cell.length_a   1.000
_cell.length_b   1.000
_cell.length_c   1.000
_cell.angle_alpha   90.00
_cell.angle_beta   90.00
_cell.angle_gamma   90.00
#
_symmetry.space_group_name_H-M   'P 1'
#
loop_
_entity.id
_entity.type
_entity.pdbx_description
1 polymer ?
#
loop_
_entity_poly.entity_id
_entity_poly.type
_entity_poly.pdbx_seq_one_letter_code
_entity_poly.pdbx_strand_id
1 'polypeptide(L)'
;MSEDYQVKAEKLLREFKGGDYAFGLNALDRLRDYSKALGSRAAIISGSTARRTGLLDRIVRELREAGIEVVGVIRGARPNTPKEDVYRMAYQLLRLSWDFVIAIGGGSCLDGAKAALVLALYGGLIEDYFGVGKISQISRDRRIPLLAIQMASGSASHLTKYSNITDLASLQKKLIVDEAIIPPKAIFQY
;
A
#
# COMPACT_ATOMS: atom_id res chain seq x y z
N MET A 1 27.72 -2.40 10.59
CA MET A 1 27.36 -0.97 10.47
C MET A 1 27.77 -0.31 11.77
N SER A 2 28.50 0.80 11.74
CA SER A 2 28.74 1.56 12.98
C SER A 2 27.41 2.10 13.50
N GLU A 3 27.30 2.21 14.82
CA GLU A 3 26.15 2.75 15.54
C GLU A 3 25.75 4.15 15.00
N ASP A 4 26.73 4.92 14.55
CA ASP A 4 26.57 6.23 13.92
C ASP A 4 25.74 6.21 12.62
N TYR A 5 25.90 5.17 11.77
CA TYR A 5 25.11 5.06 10.53
C TYR A 5 23.64 4.73 10.80
N GLN A 6 23.36 3.96 11.86
CA GLN A 6 21.98 3.64 12.25
C GLN A 6 21.26 4.91 12.71
N VAL A 7 21.86 5.64 13.66
CA VAL A 7 21.29 6.91 14.18
C VAL A 7 21.07 7.92 13.04
N LYS A 8 22.04 8.05 12.13
CA LYS A 8 21.91 8.93 10.97
C LYS A 8 20.78 8.49 10.03
N ALA A 9 20.65 7.19 9.75
CA ALA A 9 19.58 6.67 8.90
C ALA A 9 18.19 6.89 9.53
N GLU A 10 18.06 6.65 10.83
CA GLU A 10 16.81 6.90 11.56
C GLU A 10 16.40 8.36 11.50
N LYS A 11 17.36 9.27 11.71
CA LYS A 11 17.11 10.72 11.60
C LYS A 11 16.60 11.10 10.21
N LEU A 12 17.25 10.61 9.14
CA LEU A 12 16.83 10.90 7.76
C LEU A 12 15.42 10.36 7.45
N LEU A 13 15.07 9.17 7.94
CA LEU A 13 13.74 8.59 7.77
C LEU A 13 12.67 9.40 8.50
N ARG A 14 12.99 9.90 9.71
CA ARG A 14 12.11 10.78 10.49
C ARG A 14 11.95 12.15 9.83
N GLU A 15 13.00 12.73 9.26
CA GLU A 15 12.90 13.98 8.49
C GLU A 15 12.06 13.79 7.21
N PHE A 16 12.15 12.63 6.56
CA PHE A 16 11.43 12.33 5.32
C PHE A 16 9.92 12.09 5.52
N LYS A 17 9.53 11.29 6.53
CA LYS A 17 8.12 10.86 6.72
C LYS A 17 7.54 11.16 8.11
N GLY A 18 8.33 11.64 9.05
CA GLY A 18 7.88 11.97 10.39
C GLY A 18 7.13 10.83 11.07
N GLY A 19 5.94 11.15 11.58
CA GLY A 19 5.04 10.22 12.26
C GLY A 19 4.24 9.30 11.33
N ASP A 20 4.39 9.41 10.01
CA ASP A 20 3.64 8.63 9.01
C ASP A 20 4.33 7.32 8.61
N TYR A 21 5.57 7.11 9.06
CA TYR A 21 6.33 5.89 8.80
C TYR A 21 6.86 5.26 10.09
N ALA A 22 6.37 4.05 10.39
CA ALA A 22 6.87 3.21 11.47
C ALA A 22 7.83 2.15 10.88
N PHE A 23 9.00 1.99 11.48
CA PHE A 23 10.00 1.03 11.01
C PHE A 23 10.82 0.46 12.17
N GLY A 24 11.45 -0.69 11.91
CA GLY A 24 12.27 -1.41 12.89
C GLY A 24 11.47 -2.37 13.75
N LEU A 25 12.08 -2.79 14.87
CA LEU A 25 11.43 -3.68 15.83
C LEU A 25 10.15 -3.01 16.35
N ASN A 26 9.08 -3.81 16.46
CA ASN A 26 7.79 -3.38 16.97
C ASN A 26 7.07 -2.29 16.14
N ALA A 27 7.48 -2.07 14.88
CA ALA A 27 6.80 -1.10 14.01
C ALA A 27 5.29 -1.39 13.82
N LEU A 28 4.88 -2.66 13.93
CA LEU A 28 3.47 -3.05 13.88
C LEU A 28 2.64 -2.52 15.04
N ASP A 29 3.24 -2.08 16.16
CA ASP A 29 2.50 -1.51 17.28
C ASP A 29 1.73 -0.23 16.88
N ARG A 30 2.18 0.43 15.80
CA ARG A 30 1.48 1.60 15.20
C ARG A 30 0.28 1.23 14.34
N LEU A 31 0.03 -0.06 14.08
CA LEU A 31 -1.08 -0.53 13.23
C LEU A 31 -2.42 0.05 13.66
N ARG A 32 -2.73 -0.01 14.96
CA ARG A 32 -4.02 0.45 15.50
C ARG A 32 -4.19 1.95 15.32
N ASP A 33 -3.18 2.73 15.69
CA ASP A 33 -3.22 4.20 15.58
C ASP A 33 -3.34 4.65 14.13
N TYR A 34 -2.53 4.07 13.23
CA TYR A 34 -2.56 4.41 11.81
C TYR A 34 -3.89 4.05 11.17
N SER A 35 -4.46 2.90 11.54
CA SER A 35 -5.74 2.47 11.01
C SER A 35 -6.88 3.35 11.50
N LYS A 36 -6.93 3.69 12.81
CA LYS A 36 -7.93 4.62 13.36
C LYS A 36 -7.87 6.01 12.73
N ALA A 37 -6.68 6.48 12.37
CA ALA A 37 -6.50 7.75 11.67
C ALA A 37 -7.03 7.74 10.23
N LEU A 38 -7.21 6.55 9.62
CA LEU A 38 -7.67 6.39 8.25
C LEU A 38 -9.16 6.03 8.16
N GLY A 39 -9.74 5.40 9.17
CA GLY A 39 -11.17 5.12 9.23
C GLY A 39 -11.54 3.96 10.13
N SER A 40 -12.76 3.47 9.94
CA SER A 40 -13.39 2.40 10.74
C SER A 40 -13.56 1.10 9.96
N ARG A 41 -13.51 1.13 8.62
CA ARG A 41 -13.69 -0.02 7.73
C ARG A 41 -12.49 -0.20 6.82
N ALA A 42 -11.80 -1.32 6.96
CA ALA A 42 -10.61 -1.67 6.21
C ALA A 42 -10.88 -2.79 5.21
N ALA A 43 -10.54 -2.57 3.93
CA ALA A 43 -10.30 -3.67 3.00
C ALA A 43 -8.80 -4.04 3.03
N ILE A 44 -8.48 -5.33 2.97
CA ILE A 44 -7.08 -5.79 3.03
C ILE A 44 -6.67 -6.39 1.68
N ILE A 45 -5.57 -5.91 1.11
CA ILE A 45 -4.89 -6.55 -0.02
C ILE A 45 -3.65 -7.26 0.51
N SER A 46 -3.61 -8.59 0.40
CA SER A 46 -2.56 -9.40 1.03
C SER A 46 -1.83 -10.27 0.02
N GLY A 47 -0.51 -10.10 -0.05
CA GLY A 47 0.41 -11.01 -0.74
C GLY A 47 0.49 -12.38 -0.06
N SER A 48 0.93 -13.41 -0.79
CA SER A 48 0.93 -14.80 -0.29
C SER A 48 1.77 -15.03 0.96
N THR A 49 2.87 -14.29 1.13
CA THR A 49 3.76 -14.43 2.31
C THR A 49 3.06 -14.07 3.61
N ALA A 50 2.29 -12.98 3.66
CA ALA A 50 1.58 -12.55 4.88
C ALA A 50 0.61 -13.61 5.41
N ARG A 51 -0.03 -14.36 4.51
CA ARG A 51 -0.90 -15.49 4.86
C ARG A 51 -0.11 -16.66 5.42
N ARG A 52 0.99 -17.03 4.75
CA ARG A 52 1.84 -18.17 5.16
C ARG A 52 2.53 -17.95 6.51
N THR A 53 2.85 -16.72 6.87
CA THR A 53 3.53 -16.39 8.13
C THR A 53 2.59 -16.09 9.30
N GLY A 54 1.26 -16.16 9.11
CA GLY A 54 0.27 -15.78 10.12
C GLY A 54 0.19 -14.27 10.40
N LEU A 55 0.93 -13.44 9.65
CA LEU A 55 0.90 -11.98 9.83
C LEU A 55 -0.47 -11.40 9.48
N LEU A 56 -1.13 -11.93 8.43
CA LEU A 56 -2.48 -11.50 8.09
C LEU A 56 -3.45 -11.72 9.26
N ASP A 57 -3.40 -12.89 9.90
CA ASP A 57 -4.32 -13.23 11.00
C ASP A 57 -4.05 -12.37 12.23
N ARG A 58 -2.78 -12.07 12.51
CA ARG A 58 -2.39 -11.08 13.53
C ARG A 58 -2.99 -9.71 13.24
N ILE A 59 -2.83 -9.20 12.01
CA ILE A 59 -3.36 -7.89 11.61
C ILE A 59 -4.89 -7.85 11.75
N VAL A 60 -5.59 -8.86 11.24
CA VAL A 60 -7.07 -8.93 11.32
C VAL A 60 -7.54 -8.93 12.78
N ARG A 61 -6.86 -9.69 13.65
CA ARG A 61 -7.17 -9.71 15.09
C ARG A 61 -6.96 -8.33 15.72
N GLU A 62 -5.80 -7.71 15.50
CA GLU A 62 -5.49 -6.39 16.08
C GLU A 62 -6.43 -5.29 15.61
N LEU A 63 -6.86 -5.31 14.34
CA LEU A 63 -7.86 -4.38 13.80
C LEU A 63 -9.21 -4.55 14.50
N ARG A 64 -9.68 -5.80 14.67
CA ARG A 64 -10.94 -6.09 15.37
C ARG A 64 -10.91 -5.62 16.82
N GLU A 65 -9.82 -5.89 17.53
CA GLU A 65 -9.62 -5.41 18.91
C GLU A 65 -9.54 -3.88 19.00
N ALA A 66 -9.15 -3.21 17.91
CA ALA A 66 -9.14 -1.76 17.81
C ALA A 66 -10.49 -1.15 17.37
N GLY A 67 -11.52 -1.98 17.15
CA GLY A 67 -12.84 -1.54 16.69
C GLY A 67 -12.92 -1.24 15.20
N ILE A 68 -11.99 -1.75 14.40
CA ILE A 68 -11.94 -1.58 12.94
C ILE A 68 -12.54 -2.82 12.28
N GLU A 69 -13.58 -2.61 11.47
CA GLU A 69 -14.22 -3.65 10.69
C GLU A 69 -13.34 -4.03 9.49
N VAL A 70 -13.04 -5.32 9.32
CA VAL A 70 -12.38 -5.83 8.11
C VAL A 70 -13.45 -6.29 7.14
N VAL A 71 -13.74 -5.47 6.12
CA VAL A 71 -14.85 -5.70 5.17
C VAL A 71 -14.52 -6.72 4.08
N GLY A 72 -13.25 -7.03 3.87
CA GLY A 72 -12.85 -8.07 2.94
C GLY A 72 -11.34 -8.23 2.84
N VAL A 73 -10.89 -9.43 2.45
CA VAL A 73 -9.48 -9.73 2.20
C VAL A 73 -9.28 -10.21 0.76
N ILE A 74 -8.61 -9.37 -0.01
CA ILE A 74 -8.33 -9.52 -1.43
C ILE A 74 -6.93 -10.12 -1.61
N ARG A 75 -6.78 -11.00 -2.60
CA ARG A 75 -5.46 -11.52 -2.99
C ARG A 75 -4.64 -10.42 -3.66
N GLY A 76 -3.43 -10.16 -3.16
CA GLY A 76 -2.49 -9.22 -3.75
C GLY A 76 -2.02 -9.60 -5.17
N ALA A 77 -1.30 -8.68 -5.81
CA ALA A 77 -0.74 -8.93 -7.14
C ALA A 77 0.36 -10.01 -7.11
N ARG A 78 0.48 -10.74 -8.23
CA ARG A 78 1.62 -11.63 -8.49
C ARG A 78 2.92 -10.84 -8.72
N PRO A 79 4.09 -11.50 -8.74
CA PRO A 79 5.35 -10.83 -9.08
C PRO A 79 5.25 -10.03 -10.38
N ASN A 80 5.90 -8.86 -10.39
CA ASN A 80 5.88 -7.87 -11.47
C ASN A 80 4.52 -7.19 -11.74
N THR A 81 3.55 -7.30 -10.83
CA THR A 81 2.29 -6.54 -10.90
C THR A 81 1.58 -6.64 -12.25
N PRO A 82 1.11 -7.83 -12.66
CA PRO A 82 0.36 -7.96 -13.91
C PRO A 82 -0.88 -7.06 -13.91
N LYS A 83 -1.14 -6.41 -15.04
CA LYS A 83 -2.30 -5.51 -15.23
C LYS A 83 -3.62 -6.17 -14.84
N GLU A 84 -3.79 -7.46 -15.11
CA GLU A 84 -5.00 -8.22 -14.78
C GLU A 84 -5.20 -8.37 -13.27
N ASP A 85 -4.11 -8.44 -12.50
CA ASP A 85 -4.22 -8.45 -11.03
C ASP A 85 -4.66 -7.11 -10.48
N VAL A 86 -4.23 -6.00 -11.09
CA VAL A 86 -4.68 -4.64 -10.74
C VAL A 86 -6.18 -4.52 -10.94
N TYR A 87 -6.69 -4.88 -12.12
CA TYR A 87 -8.12 -4.86 -12.41
C TYR A 87 -8.92 -5.79 -11.48
N ARG A 88 -8.44 -7.02 -11.25
CA ARG A 88 -9.08 -7.96 -10.32
C ARG A 88 -9.20 -7.37 -8.92
N MET A 89 -8.16 -6.72 -8.41
CA MET A 89 -8.20 -6.08 -7.09
C MET A 89 -9.15 -4.88 -7.08
N ALA A 90 -9.12 -4.03 -8.10
CA ALA A 90 -10.02 -2.88 -8.22
C ALA A 90 -11.49 -3.31 -8.23
N TYR A 91 -11.85 -4.33 -9.02
CA TYR A 91 -13.23 -4.83 -9.07
C TYR A 91 -13.70 -5.44 -7.75
N GLN A 92 -12.81 -6.09 -6.99
CA GLN A 92 -13.15 -6.58 -5.65
C GLN A 92 -13.33 -5.43 -4.67
N LEU A 93 -12.50 -4.38 -4.74
CA LEU A 93 -12.65 -3.17 -3.91
C LEU A 93 -13.98 -2.45 -4.19
N LEU A 94 -14.42 -2.37 -5.44
CA LEU A 94 -15.69 -1.74 -5.83
C LEU A 94 -16.93 -2.47 -5.29
N ARG A 95 -16.80 -3.73 -4.86
CA ARG A 95 -17.88 -4.53 -4.26
C ARG A 95 -17.96 -4.38 -2.75
N LEU A 96 -17.02 -3.69 -2.13
CA LEU A 96 -16.89 -3.54 -0.69
C LEU A 96 -17.10 -2.08 -0.30
N SER A 97 -17.65 -1.84 0.89
CA SER A 97 -17.72 -0.50 1.47
C SER A 97 -16.59 -0.31 2.48
N TRP A 98 -15.53 0.37 2.07
CA TRP A 98 -14.33 0.61 2.89
C TRP A 98 -14.06 2.11 3.04
N ASP A 99 -13.39 2.47 4.13
CA ASP A 99 -12.88 3.83 4.36
C ASP A 99 -11.42 3.92 3.89
N PHE A 100 -10.65 2.84 4.07
CA PHE A 100 -9.26 2.73 3.64
C PHE A 100 -8.86 1.30 3.30
N VAL A 101 -7.70 1.16 2.66
CA VAL A 101 -7.10 -0.13 2.30
C VAL A 101 -5.80 -0.36 3.07
N ILE A 102 -5.61 -1.58 3.54
CA ILE A 102 -4.32 -2.05 4.08
C ILE A 102 -3.69 -2.98 3.04
N ALA A 103 -2.53 -2.61 2.49
CA ALA A 103 -1.79 -3.47 1.57
C ALA A 103 -0.60 -4.10 2.30
N ILE A 104 -0.49 -5.44 2.25
CA ILE A 104 0.54 -6.20 2.97
C ILE A 104 1.34 -7.03 1.96
N GLY A 105 2.63 -6.72 1.80
CA GLY A 105 3.49 -7.53 0.93
C GLY A 105 4.78 -6.84 0.49
N GLY A 106 5.38 -7.37 -0.58
CA GLY A 106 6.53 -6.76 -1.26
C GLY A 106 6.12 -5.72 -2.31
N GLY A 107 7.11 -5.19 -3.05
CA GLY A 107 6.91 -4.10 -4.00
C GLY A 107 5.80 -4.34 -5.03
N SER A 108 5.72 -5.53 -5.62
CA SER A 108 4.67 -5.82 -6.62
C SER A 108 3.25 -5.77 -6.03
N CYS A 109 3.08 -6.25 -4.79
CA CYS A 109 1.79 -6.20 -4.12
C CYS A 109 1.39 -4.75 -3.82
N LEU A 110 2.33 -3.93 -3.34
CA LEU A 110 2.08 -2.55 -2.99
C LEU A 110 1.83 -1.67 -4.22
N ASP A 111 2.63 -1.82 -5.28
CA ASP A 111 2.40 -1.14 -6.56
C ASP A 111 1.01 -1.48 -7.10
N GLY A 112 0.66 -2.76 -7.14
CA GLY A 112 -0.66 -3.21 -7.59
C GLY A 112 -1.80 -2.67 -6.73
N ALA A 113 -1.62 -2.59 -5.41
CA ALA A 113 -2.62 -2.00 -4.51
C ALA A 113 -2.85 -0.52 -4.78
N LYS A 114 -1.77 0.28 -4.96
CA LYS A 114 -1.88 1.70 -5.33
C LYS A 114 -2.68 1.89 -6.62
N ALA A 115 -2.34 1.11 -7.65
CA ALA A 115 -3.01 1.18 -8.94
C ALA A 115 -4.50 0.75 -8.84
N ALA A 116 -4.78 -0.31 -8.07
CA ALA A 116 -6.15 -0.78 -7.86
C ALA A 116 -7.01 0.24 -7.08
N LEU A 117 -6.43 0.94 -6.11
CA LEU A 117 -7.07 2.05 -5.39
C LEU A 117 -7.42 3.21 -6.32
N VAL A 118 -6.51 3.60 -7.20
CA VAL A 118 -6.77 4.65 -8.20
C VAL A 118 -7.97 4.27 -9.07
N LEU A 119 -7.99 3.05 -9.60
CA LEU A 119 -9.14 2.57 -10.39
C LEU A 119 -10.43 2.50 -9.58
N ALA A 120 -10.37 2.04 -8.32
CA ALA A 120 -11.55 1.93 -7.48
C ALA A 120 -12.14 3.31 -7.09
N LEU A 121 -11.29 4.34 -6.96
CA LEU A 121 -11.71 5.70 -6.58
C LEU A 121 -12.17 6.53 -7.79
N TYR A 122 -11.49 6.40 -8.92
CA TYR A 122 -11.62 7.32 -10.04
C TYR A 122 -12.15 6.67 -11.33
N GLY A 123 -12.29 5.34 -11.35
CA GLY A 123 -12.77 4.60 -12.51
C GLY A 123 -11.79 4.65 -13.69
N GLY A 124 -12.32 4.55 -14.91
CA GLY A 124 -11.53 4.59 -16.14
C GLY A 124 -10.69 3.33 -16.39
N LEU A 125 -9.69 3.48 -17.27
CA LEU A 125 -8.72 2.46 -17.61
C LEU A 125 -7.39 2.75 -16.92
N ILE A 126 -6.60 1.72 -16.61
CA ILE A 126 -5.28 1.93 -15.97
C ILE A 126 -4.35 2.74 -16.87
N GLU A 127 -4.54 2.63 -18.18
CA GLU A 127 -3.85 3.39 -19.21
C GLU A 127 -3.99 4.90 -19.06
N ASP A 128 -5.13 5.38 -18.54
CA ASP A 128 -5.41 6.80 -18.33
C ASP A 128 -4.50 7.42 -17.26
N TYR A 129 -3.95 6.58 -16.38
CA TYR A 129 -3.15 6.99 -15.24
C TYR A 129 -1.64 6.83 -15.43
N PHE A 130 -1.18 6.24 -16.54
CA PHE A 130 0.24 6.14 -16.83
C PHE A 130 0.85 7.53 -17.12
N GLY A 131 2.06 7.74 -16.60
CA GLY A 131 2.78 9.01 -16.69
C GLY A 131 2.82 9.77 -15.37
N VAL A 132 3.06 11.08 -15.46
CA VAL A 132 3.33 11.95 -14.30
C VAL A 132 2.12 12.81 -13.97
N GLY A 133 1.70 12.82 -12.70
CA GLY A 133 0.74 13.79 -12.16
C GLY A 133 -0.72 13.62 -12.61
N LYS A 134 -1.07 12.51 -13.26
CA LYS A 134 -2.41 12.25 -13.80
C LYS A 134 -3.48 12.13 -12.72
N ILE A 135 -3.14 11.53 -11.57
CA ILE A 135 -4.05 11.37 -10.43
C ILE A 135 -4.17 12.68 -9.66
N SER A 136 -3.06 13.39 -9.44
CA SER A 136 -3.08 14.70 -8.76
C SER A 136 -4.01 15.71 -9.44
N GLN A 137 -4.13 15.66 -10.78
CA GLN A 137 -5.05 16.51 -11.55
C GLN A 137 -6.53 16.30 -11.21
N ILE A 138 -6.92 15.08 -10.79
CA ILE A 138 -8.31 14.72 -10.51
C ILE A 138 -8.59 14.55 -9.01
N SER A 139 -7.57 14.29 -8.18
CA SER A 139 -7.74 13.98 -6.77
C SER A 139 -7.93 15.21 -5.87
N ARG A 140 -7.76 16.43 -6.41
CA ARG A 140 -7.84 17.70 -5.65
C ARG A 140 -6.93 17.67 -4.42
N ASP A 141 -5.67 17.32 -4.63
CA ASP A 141 -4.62 17.19 -3.62
C ASP A 141 -4.86 16.11 -2.55
N ARG A 142 -5.86 15.25 -2.72
CA ARG A 142 -6.08 14.11 -1.82
C ARG A 142 -5.17 12.95 -2.18
N ARG A 143 -4.54 12.36 -1.15
CA ARG A 143 -3.83 11.08 -1.27
C ARG A 143 -4.80 9.91 -1.19
N ILE A 144 -4.44 8.79 -1.82
CA ILE A 144 -5.19 7.54 -1.68
C ILE A 144 -5.21 7.08 -0.20
N PRO A 145 -6.34 6.55 0.31
CA PRO A 145 -6.46 6.10 1.69
C PRO A 145 -5.82 4.71 1.86
N LEU A 146 -4.48 4.69 1.94
CA LEU A 146 -3.67 3.47 1.97
C LEU A 146 -2.75 3.41 3.20
N LEU A 147 -2.85 2.32 3.96
CA LEU A 147 -1.82 1.88 4.90
C LEU A 147 -0.96 0.79 4.24
N ALA A 148 0.31 1.08 3.97
CA ALA A 148 1.23 0.14 3.34
C ALA A 148 2.10 -0.60 4.37
N ILE A 149 2.02 -1.92 4.41
CA ILE A 149 2.82 -2.79 5.27
C ILE A 149 3.83 -3.55 4.39
N GLN A 150 5.08 -3.11 4.42
CA GLN A 150 6.17 -3.70 3.66
C GLN A 150 6.65 -4.99 4.33
N MET A 151 6.86 -6.04 3.53
CA MET A 151 7.39 -7.33 3.99
C MET A 151 8.75 -7.71 3.39
N ALA A 152 9.34 -6.85 2.57
CA ALA A 152 10.62 -7.13 1.91
C ALA A 152 11.54 -5.90 1.91
N SER A 153 12.81 -6.08 2.29
CA SER A 153 13.82 -5.05 2.11
C SER A 153 14.22 -4.97 0.64
N GLY A 154 13.91 -3.86 -0.04
CA GLY A 154 14.13 -3.73 -1.48
C GLY A 154 13.46 -2.49 -2.06
N SER A 155 12.37 -2.67 -2.82
CA SER A 155 11.73 -1.61 -3.63
C SER A 155 11.31 -0.31 -2.93
N ALA A 156 11.19 -0.31 -1.60
CA ALA A 156 10.60 0.77 -0.82
C ALA A 156 9.22 1.28 -1.30
N SER A 157 8.45 0.45 -2.03
CA SER A 157 7.17 0.89 -2.63
C SER A 157 6.18 1.49 -1.60
N HIS A 158 6.21 1.04 -0.35
CA HIS A 158 5.43 1.65 0.74
C HIS A 158 5.68 3.15 0.99
N LEU A 159 6.74 3.75 0.44
CA LEU A 159 7.09 5.16 0.68
C LEU A 159 7.01 6.04 -0.57
N THR A 160 6.92 5.45 -1.76
CA THR A 160 7.18 6.14 -3.03
C THR A 160 5.93 6.54 -3.78
N LYS A 161 6.09 7.49 -4.71
CA LYS A 161 5.10 7.93 -5.70
C LYS A 161 4.99 7.04 -6.94
N TYR A 162 5.68 5.91 -6.93
CA TYR A 162 5.74 5.01 -8.06
C TYR A 162 4.75 3.86 -7.88
N SER A 163 4.09 3.48 -8.96
CA SER A 163 3.44 2.18 -9.10
C SER A 163 3.80 1.62 -10.48
N ASN A 164 4.46 0.47 -10.50
CA ASN A 164 4.87 -0.19 -11.73
C ASN A 164 3.93 -1.35 -12.06
N ILE A 165 3.34 -1.31 -13.26
CA ILE A 165 2.38 -2.31 -13.75
C ILE A 165 2.96 -2.96 -15.00
N THR A 166 2.97 -4.28 -15.05
CA THR A 166 3.34 -5.01 -16.26
C THR A 166 2.12 -5.31 -17.11
N ASP A 167 2.14 -4.80 -18.34
CA ASP A 167 1.19 -5.12 -19.40
C ASP A 167 1.68 -6.36 -20.15
N LEU A 168 1.11 -7.52 -19.84
CA LEU A 168 1.56 -8.80 -20.41
C LEU A 168 1.27 -8.94 -21.90
N ALA A 169 0.30 -8.18 -22.43
CA ALA A 169 -0.01 -8.19 -23.85
C ALA A 169 1.07 -7.49 -24.69
N SER A 170 1.59 -6.36 -24.19
CA SER A 170 2.65 -5.60 -24.85
C SER A 170 4.05 -5.94 -24.35
N LEU A 171 4.17 -6.77 -23.30
CA LEU A 171 5.40 -7.09 -22.58
C LEU A 171 6.12 -5.85 -22.02
N GLN A 172 5.37 -4.78 -21.75
CA GLN A 172 5.91 -3.52 -21.26
C GLN A 172 5.60 -3.31 -19.78
N LYS A 173 6.56 -2.74 -19.05
CA LYS A 173 6.35 -2.22 -17.70
C LYS A 173 6.01 -0.74 -17.80
N LYS A 174 4.78 -0.39 -17.45
CA LYS A 174 4.25 0.98 -17.49
C LYS A 174 4.15 1.53 -16.07
N LEU A 175 4.31 2.84 -15.93
CA LEU A 175 4.49 3.49 -14.63
C LEU A 175 3.43 4.55 -14.40
N ILE A 176 2.89 4.55 -13.19
CA ILE A 176 2.23 5.70 -12.58
C ILE A 176 3.29 6.41 -11.72
N VAL A 177 3.41 7.73 -11.90
CA VAL A 177 4.31 8.59 -11.12
C VAL A 177 3.50 9.74 -10.55
N ASP A 178 3.06 9.62 -9.29
CA ASP A 178 2.14 10.60 -8.72
C ASP A 178 2.24 10.73 -7.19
N GLU A 179 2.33 11.96 -6.69
CA GLU A 179 2.36 12.24 -5.25
C GLU A 179 1.07 11.80 -4.55
N ALA A 180 -0.07 11.77 -5.28
CA ALA A 180 -1.35 11.33 -4.76
C ALA A 180 -1.39 9.83 -4.41
N ILE A 181 -0.48 9.02 -4.96
CA ILE A 181 -0.43 7.57 -4.68
C ILE A 181 0.60 7.20 -3.61
N ILE A 182 1.27 8.18 -3.02
CA ILE A 182 2.14 7.95 -1.87
C ILE A 182 1.27 7.48 -0.69
N PRO A 183 1.56 6.31 -0.09
CA PRO A 183 0.83 5.86 1.08
C PRO A 183 0.91 6.90 2.21
N PRO A 184 -0.22 7.40 2.74
CA PRO A 184 -0.22 8.35 3.84
C PRO A 184 0.29 7.75 5.14
N LYS A 185 0.24 6.42 5.30
CA LYS A 185 0.80 5.70 6.45
C LYS A 185 1.55 4.46 5.96
N ALA A 186 2.69 4.18 6.56
CA ALA A 186 3.52 3.03 6.18
C ALA A 186 4.16 2.34 7.39
N ILE A 187 4.30 1.02 7.31
CA ILE A 187 4.93 0.18 8.32
C ILE A 187 5.95 -0.74 7.65
N PHE A 188 7.17 -0.83 8.21
CA PHE A 188 8.15 -1.84 7.83
C PHE A 188 8.84 -2.43 9.06
N GLN A 189 8.40 -3.63 9.47
CA GLN A 189 8.99 -4.37 10.58
C GLN A 189 10.00 -5.40 10.06
N TYR A 190 11.22 -5.37 10.60
CA TYR A 190 12.33 -6.27 10.28
C TYR A 190 13.04 -6.75 11.55
#